data_AF-A0A936MBN5-F1
#
_entry.id   AF-A0A936MBN5-F1
#
_cell.length_a   1.000
_cell.length_b   1.000
_cell.length_c   1.000
_cell.angle_alpha   90.00
_cell.angle_beta   90.00
_cell.angle_gamma   90.00
#
_symmetry.space_group_name_H-M   'P 1'
#
loop_
_entity.id
_entity.type
_entity.pdbx_description
1 polymer ?
#
loop_
_entity_poly.entity_id
_entity_poly.type
_entity_poly.pdbx_seq_one_letter_code
_entity_poly.pdbx_strand_id
1 'polypeptide(L)'
;MLVHSIFNNQISIQPGDSNNFVTFNPRRVEYLDESDYIWHGYSTETEEFGQILLMSKEESYFGFLNIDLKNYLYSKFEGVDFGFLAEFEEDEEFGLGVCGTTNSLLSISPDLETLETRGFCNNKINVAIFFSKEAEAEREKMIHMSRRNYGYLACEQFNNVASNSQINVRLQLIADNVIRNFNESPGSDMYNDLSRFSSDQDVLLLKSNYGIDLNVLIGKKDNHFTSDGSKLYGRTKNEPPAANKYDAYAMVAIDAALKEFTFAHEIGHLFGGGHNIDGTRVYENALADKWCNSFSRKRYQTVIGNSPDERDDAGRRETFQRIGVFSNPDIEFAPPNCPKDIHSLGSSQMNNSRKLRQEACNVANFELDPIPAYNVWMEGPYQPCINESNGFNISIVPLNNQYQVQWFWSKDGVNYQEIGINYDPWEFTGYVNANAAIILPGRYFESKVLFIRAKGIGPNGATFDIFRVVFPKLCSPDWRQSNDNTFKDNPEVLLFPNPVKGQLFIKLPTIGSPFKHVIKDQMGRAIQNFYSRKNEENLVKQIDLTDLTSGVYFIETHSLLGISISKFIKTN
;
A
#
# COMPACT_ATOMS: atom_id res chain seq x y z
N MET A 1 4.75 24.50 -9.37
CA MET A 1 4.49 23.80 -8.10
C MET A 1 5.82 23.35 -7.53
N LEU A 2 6.12 23.63 -6.26
CA LEU A 2 7.38 23.22 -5.62
C LEU A 2 7.16 21.88 -4.92
N VAL A 3 7.84 20.83 -5.39
CA VAL A 3 8.09 19.64 -4.58
C VAL A 3 9.16 20.03 -3.59
N HIS A 4 8.77 20.36 -2.35
CA HIS A 4 9.73 20.72 -1.32
C HIS A 4 10.40 19.45 -0.79
N SER A 5 11.70 19.35 -1.03
CA SER A 5 12.73 18.65 -0.24
C SER A 5 12.29 17.45 0.63
N ILE A 6 12.91 16.29 0.41
CA ILE A 6 12.87 15.11 1.30
C ILE A 6 13.50 15.48 2.66
N PHE A 7 12.72 16.07 3.57
CA PHE A 7 13.08 16.21 4.99
C PHE A 7 12.41 15.08 5.75
N ASN A 8 13.18 14.28 6.49
CA ASN A 8 12.68 13.14 7.26
C ASN A 8 11.87 12.11 6.43
N ASN A 9 12.16 11.99 5.14
CA ASN A 9 11.64 10.94 4.25
C ASN A 9 10.15 11.07 3.93
N GLN A 10 9.57 12.20 4.30
CA GLN A 10 8.23 12.58 3.92
C GLN A 10 8.30 13.42 2.65
N ILE A 11 7.25 13.33 1.84
CA ILE A 11 7.07 14.21 0.68
C ILE A 11 5.90 15.12 0.98
N SER A 12 6.11 16.42 0.92
CA SER A 12 5.05 17.42 1.09
C SER A 12 4.73 18.06 -0.26
N ILE A 13 3.46 18.01 -0.65
CA ILE A 13 2.97 18.56 -1.92
C ILE A 13 1.88 19.57 -1.62
N GLN A 14 1.87 20.67 -2.36
CA GLN A 14 0.79 21.64 -2.36
C GLN A 14 -0.01 21.46 -3.67
N PRO A 15 -1.14 20.73 -3.66
CA PRO A 15 -1.92 20.48 -4.86
C PRO A 15 -2.68 21.73 -5.31
N GLY A 16 -2.56 22.08 -6.59
CA GLY A 16 -3.27 23.20 -7.23
C GLY A 16 -3.12 24.54 -6.50
N ASP A 17 -4.26 25.25 -6.36
CA ASP A 17 -4.39 26.53 -5.64
C ASP A 17 -4.67 26.35 -4.13
N SER A 18 -4.53 25.14 -3.59
CA SER A 18 -4.73 24.92 -2.16
C SER A 18 -3.66 25.65 -1.34
N ASN A 19 -4.05 26.23 -0.21
CA ASN A 19 -3.09 26.85 0.73
C ASN A 19 -2.45 25.83 1.69
N ASN A 20 -2.82 24.56 1.59
CA ASN A 20 -2.42 23.50 2.52
C ASN A 20 -1.44 22.53 1.85
N PHE A 21 -0.41 22.14 2.59
CA PHE A 21 0.46 21.05 2.19
C PHE A 21 -0.17 19.72 2.62
N VAL A 22 -0.09 18.73 1.75
CA VAL A 22 -0.38 17.33 2.06
C VAL A 22 0.94 16.60 2.21
N THR A 23 1.18 16.04 3.39
CA THR A 23 2.41 15.34 3.74
C THR A 23 2.19 13.83 3.66
N PHE A 24 2.99 13.18 2.82
CA PHE A 24 2.96 11.76 2.59
C PHE A 24 4.09 11.07 3.35
N ASN A 25 3.73 10.04 4.10
CA ASN A 25 4.64 9.17 4.82
C ASN A 25 5.00 7.96 3.96
N PRO A 26 6.28 7.55 3.93
CA PRO A 26 6.73 6.46 3.07
C PRO A 26 6.14 5.14 3.54
N ARG A 27 5.69 4.33 2.57
CA ARG A 27 5.13 3.00 2.76
C ARG A 27 5.88 1.92 2.02
N ARG A 28 6.43 2.24 0.85
CA ARG A 28 7.34 1.38 0.09
C ARG A 28 8.36 2.25 -0.63
N VAL A 29 9.62 1.91 -0.48
CA VAL A 29 10.72 2.59 -1.15
C VAL A 29 11.69 1.54 -1.64
N GLU A 30 11.88 1.49 -2.96
CA GLU A 30 12.90 0.68 -3.63
C GLU A 30 13.84 1.67 -4.29
N TYR A 31 15.00 1.90 -3.69
CA TYR A 31 15.95 2.91 -4.15
C TYR A 31 17.27 2.24 -4.51
N LEU A 32 17.61 2.25 -5.80
CA LEU A 32 18.93 1.87 -6.28
C LEU A 32 19.81 3.11 -6.37
N ASP A 33 19.33 4.13 -7.09
CA ASP A 33 19.93 5.45 -7.24
C ASP A 33 18.87 6.45 -7.76
N GLU A 34 19.28 7.70 -8.05
CA GLU A 34 18.38 8.76 -8.53
C GLU A 34 17.75 8.47 -9.91
N SER A 35 18.35 7.57 -10.71
CA SER A 35 17.85 7.17 -12.02
C SER A 35 16.97 5.92 -11.99
N ASP A 36 17.00 5.18 -10.88
CA ASP A 36 16.18 4.00 -10.64
C ASP A 36 15.68 3.94 -9.18
N TYR A 37 14.47 4.45 -8.97
CA TYR A 37 13.76 4.29 -7.72
C TYR A 37 12.24 4.22 -7.87
N ILE A 38 11.60 3.65 -6.85
CA ILE A 38 10.16 3.69 -6.61
C ILE A 38 9.95 4.23 -5.19
N TRP A 39 9.12 5.24 -5.06
CA TRP A 39 8.71 5.80 -3.78
C TRP A 39 7.18 5.85 -3.71
N HIS A 40 6.60 5.16 -2.74
CA HIS A 40 5.16 5.11 -2.51
C HIS A 40 4.84 5.46 -1.06
N GLY A 41 3.81 6.27 -0.85
CA GLY A 41 3.45 6.79 0.46
C GLY A 41 1.97 7.12 0.63
N TYR A 42 1.58 7.33 1.89
CA TYR A 42 0.23 7.72 2.30
C TYR A 42 0.21 8.99 3.14
N SER A 43 -0.77 9.85 2.89
CA SER A 43 -1.15 10.92 3.81
C SER A 43 -2.22 10.41 4.77
N THR A 44 -1.98 10.61 6.06
CA THR A 44 -2.97 10.41 7.13
C THR A 44 -3.01 11.61 8.08
N GLU A 45 -2.33 12.69 7.74
CA GLU A 45 -2.14 13.86 8.62
C GLU A 45 -3.23 14.92 8.43
N THR A 46 -3.99 14.83 7.35
CA THR A 46 -5.12 15.71 7.04
C THR A 46 -6.44 14.94 7.18
N GLU A 47 -7.58 15.65 7.16
CA GLU A 47 -8.91 15.03 7.00
C GLU A 47 -9.09 14.34 5.63
N GLU A 48 -8.07 14.40 4.78
CA GLU A 48 -8.05 13.90 3.41
C GLU A 48 -7.12 12.68 3.32
N PHE A 49 -7.65 11.59 2.78
CA PHE A 49 -6.81 10.42 2.51
C PHE A 49 -6.10 10.65 1.19
N GLY A 50 -4.79 10.43 1.15
CA GLY A 50 -4.02 10.58 -0.06
C GLY A 50 -3.01 9.46 -0.27
N GLN A 51 -2.77 9.13 -1.53
CA GLN A 51 -1.73 8.21 -1.98
C GLN A 51 -0.82 8.87 -3.00
N ILE A 52 0.44 8.46 -3.02
CA ILE A 52 1.43 8.97 -3.96
C ILE A 52 2.35 7.84 -4.38
N LEU A 53 2.66 7.80 -5.67
CA LEU A 53 3.65 6.96 -6.32
C LEU A 53 4.55 7.86 -7.16
N LEU A 54 5.82 7.94 -6.80
CA LEU A 54 6.86 8.59 -7.59
C LEU A 54 7.86 7.54 -8.06
N MET A 55 8.31 7.68 -9.29
CA MET A 55 9.27 6.78 -9.89
C MET A 55 10.34 7.57 -10.62
N SER A 56 11.56 7.06 -10.57
CA SER A 56 12.60 7.36 -11.54
C SER A 56 12.97 6.06 -12.24
N LYS A 57 12.89 6.06 -13.58
CA LYS A 57 13.27 4.93 -14.43
C LYS A 57 13.83 5.49 -15.72
N GLU A 58 14.97 4.95 -16.15
CA GLU A 58 15.61 5.35 -17.43
C GLU A 58 15.78 6.88 -17.51
N GLU A 59 16.25 7.49 -16.41
CA GLU A 59 16.47 8.93 -16.25
C GLU A 59 15.20 9.80 -16.33
N SER A 60 14.02 9.20 -16.48
CA SER A 60 12.72 9.88 -16.44
C SER A 60 12.14 9.88 -15.04
N TYR A 61 11.63 11.04 -14.59
CA TYR A 61 10.96 11.18 -13.29
C TYR A 61 9.48 11.45 -13.51
N PHE A 62 8.64 10.57 -12.99
CA PHE A 62 7.20 10.62 -13.20
C PHE A 62 6.47 10.02 -12.00
N GLY A 63 5.17 10.27 -11.93
CA GLY A 63 4.41 9.84 -10.78
C GLY A 63 2.91 9.97 -10.95
N PHE A 64 2.21 9.40 -9.99
CA PHE A 64 0.78 9.49 -9.82
C PHE A 64 0.48 9.82 -8.38
N LEU A 65 -0.52 10.65 -8.14
CA LEU A 65 -1.01 10.90 -6.79
C LEU A 65 -2.50 11.13 -6.77
N ASN A 66 -3.13 10.68 -5.68
CA ASN A 66 -4.54 10.85 -5.39
C ASN A 66 -4.65 11.53 -4.03
N ILE A 67 -5.48 12.56 -3.94
CA ILE A 67 -5.81 13.26 -2.69
C ILE A 67 -7.33 13.39 -2.67
N ASP A 68 -7.97 12.69 -1.74
CA ASP A 68 -9.41 12.44 -1.75
C ASP A 68 -9.89 11.87 -3.10
N LEU A 69 -10.70 12.63 -3.86
CA LEU A 69 -11.22 12.20 -5.16
C LEU A 69 -10.42 12.80 -6.33
N LYS A 70 -9.44 13.65 -6.02
CA LYS A 70 -8.63 14.32 -7.03
C LYS A 70 -7.43 13.47 -7.39
N ASN A 71 -7.25 13.27 -8.69
CA ASN A 71 -6.18 12.46 -9.24
C ASN A 71 -5.25 13.38 -10.02
N TYR A 72 -3.95 13.11 -9.92
CA TYR A 72 -2.93 13.92 -10.54
C TYR A 72 -1.82 13.05 -11.14
N LEU A 73 -1.25 13.52 -12.25
CA LEU A 73 -0.02 13.00 -12.84
C LEU A 73 1.12 13.97 -12.62
N TYR A 74 2.27 13.41 -12.25
CA TYR A 74 3.52 14.13 -12.12
C TYR A 74 4.46 13.75 -13.25
N SER A 75 5.13 14.74 -13.83
CA SER A 75 6.20 14.54 -14.80
C SER A 75 7.26 15.62 -14.65
N LYS A 76 8.54 15.24 -14.76
CA LYS A 76 9.67 16.15 -14.81
C LYS A 76 10.11 16.33 -16.25
N PHE A 77 10.35 17.57 -16.67
CA PHE A 77 10.92 17.84 -17.99
C PHE A 77 12.41 17.45 -18.02
N GLU A 78 12.82 16.87 -19.15
CA GLU A 78 14.22 16.55 -19.39
C GLU A 78 15.07 17.83 -19.42
N GLY A 79 16.23 17.81 -18.76
CA GLY A 79 17.18 18.91 -18.77
C GLY A 79 16.83 20.12 -17.89
N VAL A 80 15.76 20.05 -17.07
CA VAL A 80 15.41 21.12 -16.11
C VAL A 80 15.08 20.57 -14.72
N ASP A 81 15.25 21.40 -13.69
CA ASP A 81 15.06 21.01 -12.29
C ASP A 81 13.63 21.16 -11.77
N PHE A 82 12.66 21.44 -12.63
CA PHE A 82 11.25 21.54 -12.24
C PHE A 82 10.40 20.50 -12.95
N GLY A 83 9.42 19.97 -12.22
CA GLY A 83 8.33 19.16 -12.76
C GLY A 83 7.00 19.89 -12.70
N PHE A 84 5.99 19.26 -13.26
CA PHE A 84 4.62 19.74 -13.20
C PHE A 84 3.71 18.63 -12.70
N LEU A 85 2.65 19.07 -12.04
CA LEU A 85 1.57 18.22 -11.57
C LEU A 85 0.32 18.62 -12.35
N ALA A 86 -0.25 17.69 -13.12
CA ALA A 86 -1.47 17.90 -13.85
C ALA A 86 -2.62 17.18 -13.13
N GLU A 87 -3.64 17.93 -12.73
CA GLU A 87 -4.91 17.35 -12.26
C GLU A 87 -5.63 16.75 -13.47
N PHE A 88 -6.17 15.55 -13.32
CA PHE A 88 -7.08 15.05 -14.34
C PHE A 88 -8.37 15.86 -14.33
N GLU A 89 -8.97 16.10 -15.49
CA GLU A 89 -10.31 16.67 -15.57
C GLU A 89 -11.29 15.82 -14.74
N GLU A 90 -12.10 16.50 -13.92
CA GLU A 90 -13.20 15.90 -13.18
C GLU A 90 -14.28 15.48 -14.17
N ASP A 91 -14.45 14.19 -14.37
CA ASP A 91 -15.67 13.65 -14.96
C ASP A 91 -16.67 13.42 -13.82
N GLU A 92 -17.76 14.19 -13.82
CA GLU A 92 -18.86 14.07 -12.83
C GLU A 92 -19.45 12.64 -12.72
N GLU A 93 -19.12 11.75 -13.68
CA GLU A 93 -19.68 10.41 -13.83
C GLU A 93 -18.76 9.25 -13.42
N PHE A 94 -17.51 9.50 -12.99
CA PHE A 94 -16.52 8.44 -12.71
C PHE A 94 -16.91 7.48 -11.56
N GLY A 95 -18.08 7.65 -10.94
CA GLY A 95 -18.52 6.90 -9.74
C GLY A 95 -19.31 5.61 -9.97
N LEU A 96 -19.84 5.32 -11.17
CA LEU A 96 -20.94 4.33 -11.31
C LEU A 96 -20.73 3.13 -12.23
N GLY A 97 -19.63 3.05 -12.95
CA GLY A 97 -19.42 1.96 -13.91
C GLY A 97 -17.94 1.68 -14.11
N VAL A 98 -17.28 1.24 -13.04
CA VAL A 98 -15.83 1.03 -13.10
C VAL A 98 -15.49 -0.22 -13.94
N CYS A 99 -16.35 -1.23 -13.97
CA CYS A 99 -16.15 -2.44 -14.77
C CYS A 99 -17.48 -3.01 -15.29
N GLY A 100 -17.45 -3.59 -16.50
CA GLY A 100 -18.64 -4.13 -17.16
C GLY A 100 -18.87 -5.61 -16.88
N THR A 101 -19.77 -5.92 -15.95
CA THR A 101 -20.10 -7.31 -15.59
C THR A 101 -20.78 -8.07 -16.72
N THR A 102 -20.34 -9.30 -16.99
CA THR A 102 -21.11 -10.27 -17.77
C THR A 102 -22.10 -11.04 -16.90
N ASN A 103 -23.38 -10.67 -16.96
CA ASN A 103 -24.45 -11.49 -16.37
C ASN A 103 -24.68 -12.84 -17.10
N SER A 104 -23.89 -13.19 -18.10
CA SER A 104 -23.93 -14.51 -18.75
C SER A 104 -22.79 -15.38 -18.25
N LEU A 105 -23.08 -16.24 -17.28
CA LEU A 105 -22.25 -17.41 -16.99
C LEU A 105 -22.18 -18.26 -18.27
N LEU A 106 -21.13 -18.10 -19.07
CA LEU A 106 -20.71 -19.16 -19.96
C LEU A 106 -20.10 -20.23 -19.07
N SER A 107 -20.80 -21.37 -18.95
CA SER A 107 -20.26 -22.57 -18.33
C SER A 107 -19.15 -23.11 -19.21
N ILE A 108 -17.95 -22.56 -19.08
CA ILE A 108 -16.74 -23.15 -19.65
C ILE A 108 -16.36 -24.28 -18.70
N SER A 109 -16.56 -25.52 -19.16
CA SER A 109 -15.96 -26.70 -18.55
C SER A 109 -14.45 -26.53 -18.67
N PRO A 110 -13.69 -26.43 -17.56
CA PRO A 110 -12.25 -26.45 -17.66
C PRO A 110 -11.86 -27.89 -17.95
N ASP A 111 -11.66 -28.22 -19.23
CA ASP A 111 -10.68 -29.24 -19.57
C ASP A 111 -9.33 -28.67 -19.12
N LEU A 112 -9.02 -28.90 -17.83
CA LEU A 112 -7.70 -28.74 -17.25
C LEU A 112 -6.80 -29.75 -17.96
N GLU A 113 -6.34 -29.40 -19.17
CA GLU A 113 -5.06 -29.91 -19.62
C GLU A 113 -4.09 -29.67 -18.47
N THR A 114 -3.50 -30.75 -17.98
CA THR A 114 -2.48 -30.72 -16.94
C THR A 114 -1.34 -29.85 -17.45
N LEU A 115 -1.38 -28.56 -17.12
CA LEU A 115 -0.25 -27.66 -17.29
C LEU A 115 0.95 -28.38 -16.66
N GLU A 116 2.06 -28.48 -17.40
CA GLU A 116 3.31 -28.93 -16.83
C GLU A 116 3.66 -27.95 -15.70
N THR A 117 3.33 -28.32 -14.47
CA THR A 117 3.64 -27.54 -13.29
C THR A 117 5.16 -27.51 -13.18
N ARG A 118 5.78 -26.37 -13.48
CA ARG A 118 7.09 -26.07 -12.90
C ARG A 118 6.94 -26.22 -11.38
N GLY A 119 7.88 -26.90 -10.75
CA GLY A 119 7.95 -26.97 -9.28
C GLY A 119 8.29 -25.62 -8.61
N PHE A 120 8.34 -24.50 -9.34
CA PHE A 120 8.86 -23.23 -8.86
C PHE A 120 8.00 -22.06 -9.32
N CYS A 121 7.48 -21.33 -8.35
CA CYS A 121 6.66 -20.16 -8.52
C CYS A 121 7.47 -18.90 -8.19
N ASN A 122 7.77 -18.04 -9.17
CA ASN A 122 8.50 -16.80 -8.89
C ASN A 122 7.57 -15.61 -8.57
N ASN A 123 6.24 -15.79 -8.75
CA ASN A 123 5.20 -14.76 -8.62
C ASN A 123 5.49 -13.45 -9.37
N LYS A 124 6.35 -13.50 -10.39
CA LYS A 124 6.60 -12.42 -11.33
C LYS A 124 5.76 -12.70 -12.56
N ILE A 125 5.00 -11.70 -12.97
CA ILE A 125 4.01 -11.85 -14.03
C ILE A 125 4.37 -10.85 -15.12
N ASN A 126 4.65 -11.39 -16.29
CA ASN A 126 5.04 -10.61 -17.44
C ASN A 126 3.80 -9.98 -18.06
N VAL A 127 3.81 -8.65 -18.15
CA VAL A 127 2.69 -7.88 -18.66
C VAL A 127 3.11 -7.13 -19.91
N ALA A 128 2.27 -7.18 -20.95
CA ALA A 128 2.35 -6.26 -22.06
C ALA A 128 1.15 -5.31 -22.08
N ILE A 129 1.46 -4.04 -22.30
CA ILE A 129 0.47 -2.97 -22.39
C ILE A 129 0.43 -2.46 -23.81
N PHE A 130 -0.73 -2.58 -24.42
CA PHE A 130 -0.99 -2.18 -25.79
C PHE A 130 -1.84 -0.92 -25.79
N PHE A 131 -1.58 0.00 -26.71
CA PHE A 131 -2.40 1.19 -26.91
C PHE A 131 -3.14 1.05 -28.23
N SER A 132 -4.44 1.35 -28.24
CA SER A 132 -5.13 1.65 -29.49
C SER A 132 -4.55 2.92 -30.11
N LYS A 133 -4.84 3.16 -31.40
CA LYS A 133 -4.41 4.39 -32.08
C LYS A 133 -5.00 5.62 -31.41
N GLU A 134 -6.26 5.53 -31.02
CA GLU A 134 -7.02 6.57 -30.35
C GLU A 134 -6.45 6.84 -28.95
N ALA A 135 -6.18 5.79 -28.17
CA ALA A 135 -5.53 5.92 -26.87
C ALA A 135 -4.15 6.57 -27.00
N GLU A 136 -3.34 6.17 -27.98
CA GLU A 136 -2.02 6.78 -28.18
C GLU A 136 -2.13 8.28 -28.52
N ALA A 137 -3.09 8.66 -29.38
CA ALA A 137 -3.32 10.07 -29.70
C ALA A 137 -3.80 10.88 -28.48
N GLU A 138 -4.60 10.29 -27.59
CA GLU A 138 -4.97 10.91 -26.32
C GLU A 138 -3.79 11.00 -25.35
N ARG A 139 -2.96 9.95 -25.26
CA ARG A 139 -1.74 9.94 -24.43
C ARG A 139 -0.81 11.09 -24.79
N GLU A 140 -0.63 11.36 -26.09
CA GLU A 140 0.24 12.47 -26.54
C GLU A 140 -0.26 13.84 -26.09
N LYS A 141 -1.56 13.99 -25.84
CA LYS A 141 -2.16 15.19 -25.26
C LYS A 141 -2.05 15.21 -23.72
N MET A 142 -2.03 14.04 -23.08
CA MET A 142 -1.86 13.87 -21.65
C MET A 142 -0.38 14.00 -21.23
N ILE A 143 -0.02 15.09 -20.56
CA ILE A 143 1.24 15.26 -19.79
C ILE A 143 2.52 14.65 -20.44
N HIS A 144 2.74 14.75 -21.77
CA HIS A 144 3.93 14.26 -22.49
C HIS A 144 4.61 12.97 -21.92
N MET A 145 3.85 12.03 -21.39
CA MET A 145 4.39 10.88 -20.65
C MET A 145 4.60 9.75 -21.64
N SER A 146 5.81 9.17 -21.72
CA SER A 146 6.08 8.04 -22.62
C SER A 146 5.15 6.86 -22.31
N ARG A 147 4.85 6.05 -23.34
CA ARG A 147 4.07 4.79 -23.19
C ARG A 147 4.65 3.90 -22.09
N ARG A 148 5.97 3.78 -22.06
CA ARG A 148 6.69 3.00 -21.07
C ARG A 148 6.53 3.52 -19.65
N ASN A 149 6.63 4.83 -19.43
CA ASN A 149 6.41 5.44 -18.10
C ASN A 149 4.97 5.25 -17.63
N TYR A 150 4.00 5.38 -18.55
CA TYR A 150 2.59 5.08 -18.25
C TYR A 150 2.40 3.62 -17.83
N GLY A 151 3.01 2.69 -18.59
CA GLY A 151 2.96 1.27 -18.26
C GLY A 151 3.64 0.92 -16.93
N TYR A 152 4.75 1.59 -16.62
CA TYR A 152 5.42 1.47 -15.32
C TYR A 152 4.52 1.92 -14.16
N LEU A 153 3.84 3.07 -14.29
CA LEU A 153 2.89 3.52 -13.27
C LEU A 153 1.73 2.54 -13.08
N ALA A 154 1.15 2.03 -14.16
CA ALA A 154 0.04 1.10 -14.10
C ALA A 154 0.43 -0.22 -13.39
N CYS A 155 1.59 -0.78 -13.76
CA CYS A 155 2.10 -1.99 -13.12
C CYS A 155 2.48 -1.75 -11.66
N GLU A 156 3.14 -0.63 -11.33
CA GLU A 156 3.53 -0.33 -9.95
C GLU A 156 2.35 0.06 -9.06
N GLN A 157 1.28 0.66 -9.59
CA GLN A 157 0.03 0.80 -8.86
C GLN A 157 -0.50 -0.57 -8.42
N PHE A 158 -0.60 -1.55 -9.32
CA PHE A 158 -0.99 -2.91 -8.94
C PHE A 158 0.00 -3.51 -7.92
N ASN A 159 1.31 -3.38 -8.13
CA ASN A 159 2.32 -3.94 -7.22
C ASN A 159 2.21 -3.35 -5.81
N ASN A 160 1.91 -2.06 -5.69
CA ASN A 160 1.62 -1.42 -4.41
C ASN A 160 0.35 -2.00 -3.80
N VAL A 161 -0.74 -2.11 -4.56
CA VAL A 161 -2.00 -2.71 -4.08
C VAL A 161 -1.76 -4.13 -3.58
N ALA A 162 -1.07 -4.98 -4.35
CA ALA A 162 -0.73 -6.35 -3.98
C ALA A 162 0.14 -6.41 -2.70
N SER A 163 1.17 -5.57 -2.62
CA SER A 163 2.06 -5.48 -1.45
C SER A 163 1.31 -5.06 -0.19
N ASN A 164 0.50 -3.99 -0.29
CA ASN A 164 -0.34 -3.53 0.81
C ASN A 164 -1.32 -4.61 1.25
N SER A 165 -1.76 -5.47 0.31
CA SER A 165 -2.68 -6.59 0.53
C SER A 165 -2.03 -7.86 1.09
N GLN A 166 -0.71 -7.83 1.36
CA GLN A 166 0.08 -9.00 1.76
C GLN A 166 0.00 -10.14 0.73
N ILE A 167 0.09 -9.77 -0.55
CA ILE A 167 0.16 -10.69 -1.68
C ILE A 167 1.57 -10.59 -2.25
N ASN A 168 2.28 -11.71 -2.28
CA ASN A 168 3.61 -11.78 -2.89
C ASN A 168 3.46 -12.01 -4.40
N VAL A 169 3.05 -10.98 -5.13
CA VAL A 169 2.94 -10.96 -6.60
C VAL A 169 3.50 -9.65 -7.13
N ARG A 170 4.20 -9.70 -8.27
CA ARG A 170 4.72 -8.51 -8.94
C ARG A 170 4.49 -8.59 -10.44
N LEU A 171 3.84 -7.57 -11.00
CA LEU A 171 3.79 -7.32 -12.43
C LEU A 171 5.12 -6.72 -12.89
N GLN A 172 5.59 -7.21 -14.04
CA GLN A 172 6.74 -6.68 -14.74
C GLN A 172 6.31 -6.28 -16.16
N LEU A 173 6.49 -4.99 -16.49
CA LEU A 173 6.25 -4.53 -17.85
C LEU A 173 7.36 -5.08 -18.76
N ILE A 174 6.97 -5.94 -19.71
CA ILE A 174 7.87 -6.53 -20.71
C ILE A 174 7.79 -5.80 -22.04
N ALA A 175 6.60 -5.34 -22.42
CA ALA A 175 6.40 -4.63 -23.68
C ALA A 175 5.34 -3.54 -23.56
N ASP A 176 5.59 -2.42 -24.23
CA ASP A 176 4.61 -1.37 -24.51
C ASP A 176 4.51 -1.14 -26.02
N ASN A 177 3.33 -1.30 -26.61
CA ASN A 177 3.16 -1.23 -28.07
C ASN A 177 1.88 -0.51 -28.50
N VAL A 178 1.84 0.00 -29.74
CA VAL A 178 0.62 0.52 -30.36
C VAL A 178 0.15 -0.48 -31.40
N ILE A 179 -1.11 -0.92 -31.30
CA ILE A 179 -1.67 -1.85 -32.29
C ILE A 179 -2.17 -1.05 -33.49
N ARG A 180 -1.29 -0.85 -34.47
CA ARG A 180 -1.55 0.04 -35.61
C ARG A 180 -2.73 -0.42 -36.48
N ASN A 181 -3.07 -1.69 -36.51
CA ASN A 181 -4.17 -2.20 -37.34
C ASN A 181 -5.46 -2.46 -36.54
N PHE A 182 -5.50 -2.01 -35.29
CA PHE A 182 -6.67 -2.09 -34.43
C PHE A 182 -7.38 -0.74 -34.42
N ASN A 183 -8.68 -0.76 -34.74
CA ASN A 183 -9.56 0.38 -34.54
C ASN A 183 -10.69 -0.06 -33.61
N GLU A 184 -10.91 0.68 -32.54
CA GLU A 184 -11.99 0.41 -31.59
C GLU A 184 -13.37 0.49 -32.26
N SER A 185 -14.33 -0.26 -31.73
CA SER A 185 -15.65 -0.40 -32.35
C SER A 185 -16.41 0.94 -32.30
N PRO A 186 -17.12 1.31 -33.38
CA PRO A 186 -18.08 2.40 -33.33
C PRO A 186 -19.16 2.09 -32.27
N GLY A 187 -19.51 3.06 -31.42
CA GLY A 187 -20.48 2.83 -30.34
C GLY A 187 -19.90 2.14 -29.10
N SER A 188 -18.60 1.83 -29.11
CA SER A 188 -17.80 1.60 -27.91
C SER A 188 -18.14 0.33 -27.14
N ASP A 189 -18.32 -0.74 -27.88
CA ASP A 189 -18.47 -2.07 -27.33
C ASP A 189 -17.11 -2.63 -26.87
N MET A 190 -16.80 -2.43 -25.59
CA MET A 190 -15.54 -2.90 -24.98
C MET A 190 -15.40 -4.43 -25.05
N TYR A 191 -16.51 -5.17 -25.06
CA TYR A 191 -16.49 -6.63 -25.17
C TYR A 191 -16.02 -7.07 -26.56
N ASN A 192 -16.60 -6.50 -27.61
CA ASN A 192 -16.19 -6.79 -28.98
C ASN A 192 -14.76 -6.32 -29.25
N ASP A 193 -14.35 -5.18 -28.69
CA ASP A 193 -12.97 -4.68 -28.80
C ASP A 193 -11.97 -5.61 -28.11
N LEU A 194 -12.27 -6.07 -26.90
CA LEU A 194 -11.46 -7.03 -26.16
C LEU A 194 -11.39 -8.40 -26.86
N SER A 195 -12.51 -8.87 -27.42
CA SER A 195 -12.50 -10.11 -28.22
C SER A 195 -11.58 -10.00 -29.43
N ARG A 196 -11.66 -8.88 -30.18
CA ARG A 196 -10.78 -8.63 -31.35
C ARG A 196 -9.31 -8.49 -30.92
N PHE A 197 -9.04 -7.74 -29.85
CA PHE A 197 -7.70 -7.60 -29.28
C PHE A 197 -7.09 -8.96 -28.93
N SER A 198 -7.83 -9.82 -28.24
CA SER A 198 -7.35 -11.15 -27.83
C SER A 198 -7.12 -12.15 -28.98
N SER A 199 -7.52 -11.80 -30.20
CA SER A 199 -7.34 -12.59 -31.43
C SER A 199 -6.45 -11.90 -32.46
N ASP A 200 -5.91 -10.73 -32.11
CA ASP A 200 -5.00 -9.97 -32.97
C ASP A 200 -3.67 -10.71 -33.10
N GLN A 201 -3.19 -10.86 -34.34
CA GLN A 201 -1.99 -11.66 -34.63
C GLN A 201 -0.71 -11.02 -34.11
N ASP A 202 -0.62 -9.68 -34.09
CA ASP A 202 0.56 -8.99 -33.59
C ASP A 202 0.66 -9.16 -32.07
N VAL A 203 -0.48 -9.14 -31.37
CA VAL A 203 -0.58 -9.39 -29.93
C VAL A 203 -0.18 -10.83 -29.60
N LEU A 204 -0.71 -11.82 -30.32
CA LEU A 204 -0.38 -13.23 -30.11
C LEU A 204 1.11 -13.53 -30.41
N LEU A 205 1.67 -12.90 -31.44
CA LEU A 205 3.08 -13.02 -31.78
C LEU A 205 3.98 -12.40 -30.69
N LEU A 206 3.63 -11.24 -30.16
CA LEU A 206 4.37 -10.63 -29.05
C LEU A 206 4.25 -11.49 -27.80
N LYS A 207 3.04 -11.97 -27.48
CA LYS A 207 2.78 -12.83 -26.32
C LYS A 207 3.71 -14.03 -26.28
N SER A 208 3.76 -14.77 -27.39
CA SER A 208 4.60 -15.96 -27.53
C SER A 208 6.10 -15.65 -27.56
N ASN A 209 6.54 -14.59 -28.25
CA ASN A 209 7.96 -14.27 -28.39
C ASN A 209 8.61 -13.74 -27.12
N TYR A 210 7.84 -13.07 -26.25
CA TYR A 210 8.33 -12.40 -25.06
C TYR A 210 7.86 -13.04 -23.75
N GLY A 211 7.18 -14.19 -23.81
CA GLY A 211 6.72 -14.88 -22.61
C GLY A 211 5.74 -14.05 -21.77
N ILE A 212 4.79 -13.37 -22.43
CA ILE A 212 3.85 -12.47 -21.73
C ILE A 212 2.71 -13.28 -21.12
N ASP A 213 2.52 -13.17 -19.82
CA ASP A 213 1.41 -13.81 -19.11
C ASP A 213 0.10 -13.07 -19.32
N LEU A 214 0.10 -11.74 -19.09
CA LEU A 214 -1.08 -10.89 -19.13
C LEU A 214 -0.97 -9.80 -20.21
N ASN A 215 -2.05 -9.59 -20.95
CA ASN A 215 -2.11 -8.58 -22.02
C ASN A 215 -3.20 -7.56 -21.71
N VAL A 216 -2.84 -6.27 -21.73
CA VAL A 216 -3.80 -5.19 -21.44
C VAL A 216 -3.87 -4.24 -22.61
N LEU A 217 -5.07 -3.95 -23.10
CA LEU A 217 -5.34 -2.90 -24.06
C LEU A 217 -5.75 -1.61 -23.33
N ILE A 218 -4.99 -0.54 -23.51
CA ILE A 218 -5.38 0.82 -23.23
C ILE A 218 -6.20 1.33 -24.41
N GLY A 219 -7.50 1.52 -24.19
CA GLY A 219 -8.47 2.06 -25.13
C GLY A 219 -8.67 3.56 -24.99
N LYS A 220 -9.45 4.13 -25.90
CA LYS A 220 -9.75 5.57 -25.95
C LYS A 220 -10.50 6.06 -24.70
N LYS A 221 -10.51 7.38 -24.53
CA LYS A 221 -11.26 8.09 -23.49
C LYS A 221 -12.79 7.95 -23.67
N ASP A 222 -13.49 7.89 -22.53
CA ASP A 222 -14.94 8.19 -22.31
C ASP A 222 -16.03 7.41 -23.04
N ASN A 223 -15.67 6.42 -23.83
CA ASN A 223 -16.61 6.04 -24.88
C ASN A 223 -17.42 4.78 -24.58
N HIS A 224 -17.00 3.88 -23.69
CA HIS A 224 -17.66 2.59 -23.53
C HIS A 224 -18.87 2.68 -22.62
N PHE A 225 -19.95 1.98 -23.00
CA PHE A 225 -21.19 1.94 -22.23
C PHE A 225 -21.67 0.48 -22.10
N THR A 226 -22.27 0.16 -20.96
CA THR A 226 -23.11 -1.04 -20.76
C THR A 226 -24.39 -0.94 -21.60
N SER A 227 -25.13 -2.05 -21.68
CA SER A 227 -26.45 -2.07 -22.31
C SER A 227 -27.49 -1.19 -21.61
N ASP A 228 -27.27 -0.80 -20.35
CA ASP A 228 -28.13 0.14 -19.61
C ASP A 228 -27.67 1.61 -19.74
N GLY A 229 -26.62 1.89 -20.51
CA GLY A 229 -26.11 3.23 -20.76
C GLY A 229 -25.14 3.76 -19.70
N SER A 230 -24.73 2.94 -18.73
CA SER A 230 -23.68 3.28 -17.76
C SER A 230 -22.31 3.23 -18.43
N LYS A 231 -21.43 4.21 -18.14
CA LYS A 231 -20.06 4.20 -18.65
C LYS A 231 -19.28 2.97 -18.17
N LEU A 232 -18.33 2.50 -18.97
CA LEU A 232 -17.41 1.41 -18.65
C LEU A 232 -15.97 1.86 -18.82
N TYR A 233 -15.18 1.70 -17.78
CA TYR A 233 -13.79 2.12 -17.77
C TYR A 233 -12.79 0.97 -17.86
N GLY A 234 -13.23 -0.25 -17.56
CA GLY A 234 -12.43 -1.45 -17.72
C GLY A 234 -13.29 -2.69 -17.92
N ARG A 235 -12.64 -3.74 -18.45
CA ARG A 235 -13.20 -5.08 -18.60
C ARG A 235 -12.12 -6.13 -18.77
N THR A 236 -12.34 -7.32 -18.23
CA THR A 236 -11.57 -8.53 -18.57
C THR A 236 -12.31 -9.44 -19.54
N LYS A 237 -11.55 -10.25 -20.30
CA LYS A 237 -12.14 -11.19 -21.27
C LYS A 237 -12.94 -12.26 -20.56
N ASN A 238 -12.45 -12.70 -19.41
CA ASN A 238 -13.15 -13.56 -18.47
C ASN A 238 -13.18 -12.89 -17.08
N GLU A 239 -14.38 -12.78 -16.54
CA GLU A 239 -14.65 -12.49 -15.13
C GLU A 239 -14.80 -13.84 -14.39
N PRO A 240 -14.68 -13.88 -13.03
CA PRO A 240 -14.46 -15.10 -12.26
C PRO A 240 -15.14 -16.37 -12.82
N PRO A 241 -14.39 -17.47 -13.03
CA PRO A 241 -13.13 -17.84 -12.38
C PRO A 241 -11.88 -17.10 -12.89
N ALA A 242 -10.74 -17.34 -12.23
CA ALA A 242 -9.46 -16.81 -12.66
C ALA A 242 -9.17 -17.17 -14.12
N ALA A 243 -8.42 -16.29 -14.79
CA ALA A 243 -8.00 -16.48 -16.16
C ALA A 243 -7.20 -17.78 -16.31
N ASN A 244 -7.16 -18.28 -17.54
CA ASN A 244 -6.17 -19.22 -18.04
C ASN A 244 -5.32 -18.54 -19.13
N LYS A 245 -4.34 -19.27 -19.66
CA LYS A 245 -3.40 -18.74 -20.66
C LYS A 245 -4.05 -18.20 -21.95
N TYR A 246 -5.28 -18.61 -22.27
CA TYR A 246 -5.99 -18.22 -23.51
C TYR A 246 -6.91 -17.00 -23.34
N ASP A 247 -7.23 -16.61 -22.11
CA ASP A 247 -8.19 -15.54 -21.79
C ASP A 247 -7.62 -14.43 -20.88
N ALA A 248 -6.31 -14.47 -20.60
CA ALA A 248 -5.54 -13.49 -19.84
C ALA A 248 -5.40 -12.10 -20.52
N TYR A 249 -6.54 -11.48 -20.84
CA TYR A 249 -6.67 -10.22 -21.55
C TYR A 249 -7.60 -9.26 -20.81
N ALA A 250 -7.18 -8.01 -20.68
CA ALA A 250 -8.00 -6.92 -20.15
C ALA A 250 -7.99 -5.72 -21.09
N MET A 251 -8.99 -4.86 -20.95
CA MET A 251 -9.06 -3.55 -21.60
C MET A 251 -9.41 -2.49 -20.56
N VAL A 252 -8.77 -1.33 -20.63
CA VAL A 252 -9.03 -0.17 -19.76
C VAL A 252 -8.98 1.13 -20.56
N ALA A 253 -9.82 2.09 -20.22
CA ALA A 253 -9.79 3.42 -20.84
C ALA A 253 -8.56 4.22 -20.37
N ILE A 254 -7.92 4.96 -21.28
CA ILE A 254 -6.66 5.67 -21.00
C ILE A 254 -6.75 6.71 -19.86
N ASP A 255 -7.88 7.40 -19.77
CA ASP A 255 -8.14 8.42 -18.76
C ASP A 255 -8.53 7.82 -17.42
N ALA A 256 -8.87 6.53 -17.39
CA ALA A 256 -9.29 5.79 -16.22
C ALA A 256 -8.22 4.84 -15.67
N ALA A 257 -7.32 4.31 -16.49
CA ALA A 257 -6.46 3.18 -16.09
C ALA A 257 -5.65 3.47 -14.82
N LEU A 258 -5.12 4.70 -14.68
CA LEU A 258 -4.39 5.15 -13.48
C LEU A 258 -5.32 5.75 -12.41
N LYS A 259 -6.49 6.27 -12.77
CA LYS A 259 -7.48 6.82 -11.83
C LYS A 259 -8.17 5.67 -11.08
N GLU A 260 -8.37 5.84 -9.77
CA GLU A 260 -9.08 4.87 -8.93
C GLU A 260 -8.64 3.41 -9.18
N PHE A 261 -7.35 3.17 -9.44
CA PHE A 261 -6.80 1.83 -9.61
C PHE A 261 -7.49 0.97 -10.70
N THR A 262 -8.10 1.55 -11.73
CA THR A 262 -8.85 0.78 -12.74
C THR A 262 -8.00 -0.30 -13.41
N PHE A 263 -6.74 -0.01 -13.74
CA PHE A 263 -5.81 -1.03 -14.24
C PHE A 263 -5.64 -2.18 -13.24
N ALA A 264 -5.39 -1.86 -11.97
CA ALA A 264 -5.21 -2.88 -10.94
C ALA A 264 -6.50 -3.65 -10.63
N HIS A 265 -7.66 -3.03 -10.80
CA HIS A 265 -8.99 -3.62 -10.71
C HIS A 265 -9.16 -4.72 -11.76
N GLU A 266 -8.95 -4.39 -13.04
CA GLU A 266 -9.08 -5.36 -14.14
C GLU A 266 -8.05 -6.48 -14.02
N ILE A 267 -6.81 -6.16 -13.68
CA ILE A 267 -5.82 -7.22 -13.42
C ILE A 267 -6.28 -8.12 -12.27
N GLY A 268 -6.86 -7.57 -11.20
CA GLY A 268 -7.43 -8.34 -10.09
C GLY A 268 -8.50 -9.34 -10.52
N HIS A 269 -9.34 -8.99 -11.50
CA HIS A 269 -10.30 -9.90 -12.11
C HIS A 269 -9.65 -11.07 -12.85
N LEU A 270 -8.49 -10.87 -13.49
CA LEU A 270 -7.75 -11.96 -14.13
C LEU A 270 -7.24 -13.01 -13.13
N PHE A 271 -7.08 -12.67 -11.84
CA PHE A 271 -6.83 -13.65 -10.77
C PHE A 271 -8.11 -14.26 -10.19
N GLY A 272 -9.28 -13.89 -10.71
CA GLY A 272 -10.58 -14.38 -10.25
C GLY A 272 -11.13 -13.64 -9.04
N GLY A 273 -10.69 -12.41 -8.78
CA GLY A 273 -11.30 -11.55 -7.76
C GLY A 273 -12.71 -11.09 -8.18
N GLY A 274 -13.65 -11.05 -7.24
CA GLY A 274 -15.05 -10.65 -7.48
C GLY A 274 -15.39 -9.29 -6.86
N HIS A 275 -16.43 -8.63 -7.40
CA HIS A 275 -17.02 -7.43 -6.79
C HIS A 275 -17.75 -7.79 -5.49
N ASN A 276 -18.04 -6.77 -4.67
CA ASN A 276 -18.86 -6.89 -3.45
C ASN A 276 -20.33 -7.27 -3.70
N ILE A 277 -20.83 -7.07 -4.93
CA ILE A 277 -22.24 -7.25 -5.30
C ILE A 277 -22.55 -8.56 -6.04
N ASP A 278 -21.55 -9.39 -6.32
CA ASP A 278 -21.69 -10.61 -7.16
C ASP A 278 -22.49 -11.75 -6.49
N GLY A 279 -23.16 -11.45 -5.38
CA GLY A 279 -23.96 -12.39 -4.58
C GLY A 279 -23.09 -13.43 -3.86
N THR A 280 -23.75 -14.30 -3.09
CA THR A 280 -23.14 -15.36 -2.26
C THR A 280 -22.53 -16.51 -3.08
N ARG A 281 -21.68 -16.20 -4.05
CA ARG A 281 -21.04 -17.18 -4.92
C ARG A 281 -19.66 -17.55 -4.40
N VAL A 282 -19.15 -18.65 -4.96
CA VAL A 282 -17.98 -19.46 -4.61
C VAL A 282 -16.62 -18.70 -4.62
N TYR A 283 -16.66 -17.36 -4.71
CA TYR A 283 -15.52 -16.49 -4.93
C TYR A 283 -15.36 -15.51 -3.77
N GLU A 284 -14.13 -15.03 -3.61
CA GLU A 284 -13.85 -13.99 -2.65
C GLU A 284 -14.34 -12.66 -3.20
N ASN A 285 -15.09 -11.92 -2.39
CA ASN A 285 -15.67 -10.65 -2.83
C ASN A 285 -14.84 -9.45 -2.32
N ALA A 286 -14.98 -8.32 -3.02
CA ALA A 286 -14.46 -7.05 -2.54
C ALA A 286 -15.22 -6.57 -1.29
N LEU A 287 -14.63 -5.61 -0.58
CA LEU A 287 -15.28 -4.85 0.49
C LEU A 287 -15.56 -3.43 0.00
N ALA A 288 -16.78 -2.96 0.21
CA ALA A 288 -17.20 -1.56 0.09
C ALA A 288 -18.13 -1.25 1.27
N ASP A 289 -17.83 -0.21 2.05
CA ASP A 289 -18.55 0.05 3.31
C ASP A 289 -18.55 1.55 3.67
N LYS A 290 -19.46 1.95 4.55
CA LYS A 290 -19.55 3.30 5.11
C LYS A 290 -18.85 3.32 6.46
N TRP A 291 -17.86 4.18 6.62
CA TRP A 291 -17.16 4.34 7.89
C TRP A 291 -17.40 5.75 8.46
N CYS A 292 -17.33 5.86 9.78
CA CYS A 292 -17.63 7.05 10.58
C CYS A 292 -19.13 7.43 10.75
N ASN A 293 -19.49 8.09 11.87
CA ASN A 293 -20.88 8.45 12.23
C ASN A 293 -21.35 9.86 11.79
N SER A 294 -22.59 9.88 11.27
CA SER A 294 -23.62 10.94 11.12
C SER A 294 -23.39 12.29 10.42
N PHE A 295 -22.18 12.88 10.31
CA PHE A 295 -22.09 14.24 9.71
C PHE A 295 -21.05 14.42 8.59
N SER A 296 -20.09 13.51 8.45
CA SER A 296 -19.05 13.55 7.41
C SER A 296 -18.74 12.14 6.88
N ARG A 297 -19.78 11.44 6.39
CA ARG A 297 -19.66 10.08 5.87
C ARG A 297 -18.87 10.09 4.55
N LYS A 298 -17.55 10.00 4.63
CA LYS A 298 -16.72 9.56 3.48
C LYS A 298 -16.86 8.05 3.37
N ARG A 299 -17.03 7.55 2.14
CA ARG A 299 -17.11 6.12 1.88
C ARG A 299 -15.81 5.63 1.29
N TYR A 300 -15.46 4.41 1.65
CA TYR A 300 -14.23 3.78 1.22
C TYR A 300 -14.52 2.39 0.67
N GLN A 301 -13.73 1.99 -0.31
CA GLN A 301 -13.81 0.65 -0.88
C GLN A 301 -12.44 0.12 -1.27
N THR A 302 -12.31 -1.21 -1.32
CA THR A 302 -11.12 -1.90 -1.82
C THR A 302 -11.04 -1.80 -3.35
N VAL A 303 -9.90 -2.14 -3.95
CA VAL A 303 -9.63 -1.93 -5.39
C VAL A 303 -10.63 -2.63 -6.31
N ILE A 304 -11.11 -3.82 -5.97
CA ILE A 304 -12.12 -4.57 -6.76
C ILE A 304 -13.56 -4.21 -6.34
N GLY A 305 -13.74 -3.28 -5.39
CA GLY A 305 -15.07 -2.81 -4.98
C GLY A 305 -15.85 -2.26 -6.18
N ASN A 306 -17.13 -2.59 -6.25
CA ASN A 306 -18.07 -1.91 -7.12
C ASN A 306 -18.91 -0.97 -6.24
N SER A 307 -18.93 0.31 -6.60
CA SER A 307 -19.75 1.31 -5.92
C SER A 307 -21.22 0.98 -6.19
N PRO A 308 -22.02 0.56 -5.20
CA PRO A 308 -23.46 0.48 -5.43
C PRO A 308 -23.98 1.88 -5.82
N ASP A 309 -24.99 1.96 -6.71
CA ASP A 309 -25.71 3.22 -7.03
C ASP A 309 -26.54 3.68 -5.83
N GLU A 310 -25.83 4.01 -4.76
CA GLU A 310 -26.39 4.55 -3.53
C GLU A 310 -26.46 6.06 -3.64
N ARG A 311 -27.64 6.57 -3.27
CA ARG A 311 -27.91 7.99 -3.17
C ARG A 311 -28.05 8.37 -1.72
N ASP A 312 -27.56 9.56 -1.38
CA ASP A 312 -27.76 10.14 -0.06
C ASP A 312 -29.24 10.56 0.14
N ASP A 313 -29.59 11.01 1.34
CA ASP A 313 -30.95 11.48 1.67
C ASP A 313 -31.41 12.66 0.79
N ALA A 314 -30.49 13.36 0.12
CA ALA A 314 -30.75 14.45 -0.82
C ALA A 314 -30.81 13.97 -2.29
N GLY A 315 -30.73 12.65 -2.54
CA GLY A 315 -30.77 12.05 -3.87
C GLY A 315 -29.47 12.19 -4.67
N ARG A 316 -28.40 12.74 -4.06
CA ARG A 316 -27.08 12.88 -4.66
C ARG A 316 -26.36 11.54 -4.62
N ARG A 317 -25.65 11.23 -5.69
CA ARG A 317 -24.84 10.00 -5.78
C ARG A 317 -23.70 10.08 -4.79
N GLU A 318 -23.49 9.00 -4.05
CA GLU A 318 -22.39 8.92 -3.09
C GLU A 318 -21.12 8.40 -3.78
N THR A 319 -20.01 9.11 -3.60
CA THR A 319 -18.71 8.74 -4.15
C THR A 319 -17.92 7.90 -3.14
N PHE A 320 -17.29 6.82 -3.62
CA PHE A 320 -16.42 5.97 -2.82
C PHE A 320 -14.97 6.24 -3.20
N GLN A 321 -14.14 6.58 -2.22
CA GLN A 321 -12.70 6.66 -2.42
C GLN A 321 -12.11 5.25 -2.36
N ARG A 322 -11.32 4.87 -3.36
CA ARG A 322 -10.63 3.57 -3.30
C ARG A 322 -9.40 3.62 -2.41
N ILE A 323 -9.29 2.60 -1.58
CA ILE A 323 -8.09 2.28 -0.84
C ILE A 323 -7.29 1.32 -1.71
N GLY A 324 -6.01 1.63 -1.95
CA GLY A 324 -5.05 0.78 -2.66
C GLY A 324 -4.72 -0.55 -1.96
N VAL A 325 -5.74 -1.37 -1.72
CA VAL A 325 -5.71 -2.74 -1.19
C VAL A 325 -6.79 -3.60 -1.87
N PHE A 326 -6.49 -4.86 -2.11
CA PHE A 326 -7.48 -5.92 -2.31
C PHE A 326 -8.08 -6.31 -0.95
N SER A 327 -9.32 -6.79 -0.94
CA SER A 327 -9.96 -7.18 0.32
C SER A 327 -9.17 -8.28 1.04
N ASN A 328 -8.94 -8.07 2.35
CA ASN A 328 -8.17 -8.96 3.23
C ASN A 328 -8.60 -8.74 4.70
N PRO A 329 -9.12 -9.76 5.40
CA PRO A 329 -9.53 -9.63 6.80
C PRO A 329 -8.38 -9.31 7.76
N ASP A 330 -7.14 -9.63 7.39
CA ASP A 330 -5.95 -9.43 8.23
C ASP A 330 -5.37 -8.01 8.12
N ILE A 331 -5.98 -7.16 7.30
CA ILE A 331 -5.58 -5.77 7.11
C ILE A 331 -6.62 -4.86 7.74
N GLU A 332 -6.13 -3.92 8.52
CA GLU A 332 -6.94 -2.91 9.17
C GLU A 332 -6.73 -1.54 8.53
N PHE A 333 -7.77 -0.72 8.51
CA PHE A 333 -7.76 0.66 8.06
C PHE A 333 -8.45 1.55 9.08
N ALA A 334 -7.80 2.68 9.40
CA ALA A 334 -8.36 3.75 10.21
C ALA A 334 -8.54 4.96 9.29
N PRO A 335 -9.79 5.35 8.96
CA PRO A 335 -10.04 6.51 8.12
C PRO A 335 -9.46 7.79 8.75
N PRO A 336 -8.82 8.70 7.98
CA PRO A 336 -8.24 9.92 8.54
C PRO A 336 -9.25 10.82 9.25
N ASN A 337 -10.50 10.82 8.79
CA ASN A 337 -11.62 11.56 9.38
C ASN A 337 -12.23 10.87 10.62
N CYS A 338 -11.91 9.60 10.90
CA CYS A 338 -12.29 8.91 12.13
C CYS A 338 -11.20 7.92 12.60
N PRO A 339 -10.03 8.41 13.04
CA PRO A 339 -8.86 7.56 13.31
C PRO A 339 -9.03 6.61 14.51
N LYS A 340 -10.13 6.73 15.27
CA LYS A 340 -10.49 5.82 16.36
C LYS A 340 -11.29 4.59 15.88
N ASP A 341 -11.86 4.67 14.69
CA ASP A 341 -12.68 3.61 14.11
C ASP A 341 -11.77 2.78 13.19
N ILE A 342 -11.26 1.66 13.73
CA ILE A 342 -10.42 0.73 12.99
C ILE A 342 -11.32 -0.33 12.37
N HIS A 343 -11.23 -0.49 11.05
CA HIS A 343 -12.04 -1.41 10.26
C HIS A 343 -11.16 -2.47 9.60
N SER A 344 -11.55 -3.74 9.68
CA SER A 344 -10.95 -4.78 8.86
C SER A 344 -11.36 -4.58 7.39
N LEU A 345 -10.40 -4.72 6.47
CA LEU A 345 -10.58 -4.55 5.03
C LEU A 345 -11.06 -5.82 4.33
N GLY A 346 -11.71 -6.73 5.06
CA GLY A 346 -12.29 -7.93 4.50
C GLY A 346 -13.00 -8.78 5.55
N SER A 347 -13.37 -9.98 5.13
CA SER A 347 -13.92 -11.02 6.00
C SER A 347 -13.46 -12.38 5.50
N SER A 348 -13.91 -13.47 6.11
CA SER A 348 -13.65 -14.82 5.57
C SER A 348 -14.27 -15.06 4.19
N GLN A 349 -15.26 -14.26 3.78
CA GLN A 349 -15.95 -14.32 2.48
C GLN A 349 -15.58 -13.16 1.54
N MET A 350 -15.01 -12.09 2.10
CA MET A 350 -14.54 -10.91 1.36
C MET A 350 -13.01 -10.85 1.45
N ASN A 351 -12.31 -11.74 0.74
CA ASN A 351 -10.86 -11.87 0.82
C ASN A 351 -10.24 -12.08 -0.57
N ASN A 352 -10.38 -11.12 -1.48
CA ASN A 352 -9.77 -11.18 -2.82
C ASN A 352 -8.28 -11.52 -2.74
N SER A 353 -7.60 -11.06 -1.69
CA SER A 353 -6.19 -11.37 -1.44
C SER A 353 -5.91 -12.87 -1.30
N ARG A 354 -6.82 -13.66 -0.71
CA ARG A 354 -6.70 -15.13 -0.67
C ARG A 354 -6.74 -15.72 -2.07
N LYS A 355 -7.70 -15.31 -2.91
CA LYS A 355 -7.84 -15.81 -4.28
C LYS A 355 -6.64 -15.45 -5.15
N LEU A 356 -6.20 -14.19 -5.08
CA LEU A 356 -5.01 -13.73 -5.79
C LEU A 356 -3.75 -14.52 -5.39
N ARG A 357 -3.54 -14.80 -4.09
CA ARG A 357 -2.42 -15.65 -3.64
C ARG A 357 -2.49 -17.09 -4.20
N GLN A 358 -3.68 -17.65 -4.33
CA GLN A 358 -3.88 -19.01 -4.85
C GLN A 358 -3.61 -19.09 -6.36
N GLU A 359 -3.98 -18.05 -7.10
CA GLU A 359 -3.88 -18.03 -8.58
C GLU A 359 -2.60 -17.39 -9.09
N ALA A 360 -1.89 -16.64 -8.23
CA ALA A 360 -0.59 -16.01 -8.51
C ALA A 360 0.33 -16.90 -9.33
N CYS A 361 0.44 -18.16 -8.90
CA CYS A 361 1.33 -19.10 -9.52
C CYS A 361 0.86 -19.63 -10.86
N ASN A 362 -0.44 -19.84 -10.99
CA ASN A 362 -1.03 -20.30 -12.23
C ASN A 362 -0.85 -19.23 -13.31
N VAL A 363 -1.13 -17.97 -12.97
CA VAL A 363 -0.98 -16.82 -13.88
C VAL A 363 0.47 -16.59 -14.28
N ALA A 364 1.42 -16.64 -13.34
CA ALA A 364 2.86 -16.48 -13.62
C ALA A 364 3.49 -17.61 -14.47
N ASN A 365 2.71 -18.62 -14.83
CA ASN A 365 3.16 -19.75 -15.65
C ASN A 365 2.29 -19.92 -16.92
N PHE A 366 1.57 -18.89 -17.36
CA PHE A 366 0.80 -18.97 -18.61
C PHE A 366 1.69 -19.08 -19.83
N GLU A 367 2.76 -18.30 -19.88
CA GLU A 367 3.81 -18.48 -20.85
C GLU A 367 5.07 -18.99 -20.15
N LEU A 368 5.73 -19.94 -20.78
CA LEU A 368 7.03 -20.40 -20.30
C LEU A 368 8.07 -19.35 -20.70
N ASP A 369 8.34 -18.45 -19.77
CA ASP A 369 9.51 -17.58 -19.85
C ASP A 369 10.75 -18.44 -20.15
N PRO A 370 11.67 -18.01 -21.03
CA PRO A 370 13.01 -18.56 -21.01
C PRO A 370 13.49 -18.44 -19.57
N ILE A 371 13.75 -19.59 -18.93
CA ILE A 371 14.01 -19.68 -17.48
C ILE A 371 14.99 -18.57 -17.13
N PRO A 372 14.58 -17.55 -16.35
CA PRO A 372 15.49 -16.49 -15.99
C PRO A 372 16.72 -17.13 -15.36
N ALA A 373 17.91 -16.60 -15.65
CA ALA A 373 19.16 -17.19 -15.18
C ALA A 373 19.14 -17.45 -13.66
N TYR A 374 18.32 -16.69 -12.94
CA TYR A 374 17.92 -16.91 -11.56
C TYR A 374 16.61 -16.17 -11.21
N ASN A 375 15.91 -16.67 -10.18
CA ASN A 375 14.79 -16.08 -9.47
C ASN A 375 15.24 -15.82 -8.04
N VAL A 376 14.85 -14.68 -7.48
CA VAL A 376 15.19 -14.27 -6.10
C VAL A 376 13.94 -13.80 -5.41
N TRP A 377 13.71 -14.26 -4.18
CA TRP A 377 12.70 -13.69 -3.28
C TRP A 377 13.22 -13.60 -1.85
N MET A 378 12.61 -12.71 -1.06
CA MET A 378 12.99 -12.45 0.33
C MET A 378 11.85 -12.82 1.28
N GLU A 379 12.11 -13.73 2.20
CA GLU A 379 11.21 -14.15 3.26
C GLU A 379 11.62 -13.55 4.62
N GLY A 380 10.68 -13.50 5.56
CA GLY A 380 10.88 -12.92 6.89
C GLY A 380 9.59 -12.42 7.51
N PRO A 381 9.62 -11.90 8.74
CA PRO A 381 8.45 -11.33 9.41
C PRO A 381 8.06 -9.97 8.80
N TYR A 382 6.76 -9.71 8.66
CA TYR A 382 6.24 -8.38 8.31
C TYR A 382 6.31 -7.41 9.50
N GLN A 383 6.14 -7.93 10.71
CA GLN A 383 6.24 -7.19 11.97
C GLN A 383 7.36 -7.74 12.85
N PRO A 384 8.64 -7.48 12.49
CA PRO A 384 9.78 -7.93 13.26
C PRO A 384 9.78 -7.32 14.67
N CYS A 385 10.35 -8.08 15.59
CA CYS A 385 10.52 -7.68 16.98
C CYS A 385 11.73 -6.76 17.12
N ILE A 386 11.52 -5.56 17.66
CA ILE A 386 12.62 -4.64 17.99
C ILE A 386 13.48 -5.27 19.11
N ASN A 387 14.81 -5.12 19.04
CA ASN A 387 15.80 -5.72 19.95
C ASN A 387 15.91 -7.24 19.92
N GLU A 388 15.21 -7.91 19.03
CA GLU A 388 15.33 -9.35 18.84
C GLU A 388 15.97 -9.66 17.48
N SER A 389 16.54 -10.86 17.39
CA SER A 389 17.04 -11.39 16.13
C SER A 389 15.87 -11.81 15.26
N ASN A 390 15.65 -11.10 14.16
CA ASN A 390 14.62 -11.44 13.18
C ASN A 390 15.27 -12.15 12.00
N GLY A 391 14.80 -13.36 11.70
CA GLY A 391 15.27 -14.12 10.55
C GLY A 391 14.67 -13.58 9.25
N PHE A 392 15.52 -13.12 8.35
CA PHE A 392 15.20 -12.89 6.95
C PHE A 392 15.98 -13.89 6.11
N ASN A 393 15.37 -14.36 5.04
CA ASN A 393 15.96 -15.34 4.13
C ASN A 393 15.86 -14.82 2.70
N ILE A 394 16.90 -15.04 1.91
CA ILE A 394 16.80 -14.99 0.46
C ILE A 394 16.92 -16.39 -0.10
N SER A 395 16.00 -16.70 -1.00
CA SER A 395 16.02 -17.92 -1.79
C SER A 395 16.33 -17.59 -3.25
N ILE A 396 17.26 -18.33 -3.85
CA ILE A 396 17.72 -18.14 -5.23
C ILE A 396 17.59 -19.45 -6.04
N VAL A 397 17.00 -19.40 -7.24
CA VAL A 397 16.75 -20.57 -8.12
C VAL A 397 16.97 -20.23 -9.60
N PRO A 398 17.67 -21.02 -10.43
CA PRO A 398 18.24 -22.32 -10.10
C PRO A 398 19.60 -22.22 -9.42
N LEU A 399 19.97 -23.32 -8.75
CA LEU A 399 21.05 -23.47 -7.75
C LEU A 399 22.48 -23.31 -8.28
N ASN A 400 22.67 -22.88 -9.51
CA ASN A 400 23.86 -23.22 -10.29
C ASN A 400 25.13 -22.52 -9.77
N ASN A 401 25.00 -21.60 -8.82
CA ASN A 401 25.98 -20.56 -8.54
C ASN A 401 25.95 -20.13 -7.06
N GLN A 402 27.14 -20.01 -6.44
CA GLN A 402 27.30 -19.39 -5.14
C GLN A 402 27.12 -17.87 -5.27
N TYR A 403 26.04 -17.33 -4.70
CA TYR A 403 25.84 -15.88 -4.61
C TYR A 403 26.41 -15.35 -3.30
N GLN A 404 27.08 -14.21 -3.37
CA GLN A 404 27.41 -13.40 -2.20
C GLN A 404 26.25 -12.46 -1.94
N VAL A 405 25.64 -12.55 -0.76
CA VAL A 405 24.52 -11.69 -0.37
C VAL A 405 24.96 -10.72 0.71
N GLN A 406 24.80 -9.43 0.42
CA GLN A 406 25.04 -8.33 1.34
C GLN A 406 23.69 -7.74 1.79
N TRP A 407 23.51 -7.62 3.10
CA TRP A 407 22.26 -7.14 3.68
C TRP A 407 22.38 -5.69 4.12
N PHE A 408 21.32 -4.94 3.88
CA PHE A 408 21.20 -3.54 4.23
C PHE A 408 19.86 -3.26 4.88
N TRP A 409 19.82 -2.20 5.67
CA TRP A 409 18.58 -1.64 6.17
C TRP A 409 18.57 -0.12 6.04
N SER A 410 17.39 0.46 6.05
CA SER A 410 17.21 1.90 6.05
C SER A 410 15.96 2.29 6.85
N LYS A 411 15.98 3.52 7.40
CA LYS A 411 14.81 4.19 8.00
C LYS A 411 14.01 5.01 6.99
N ASP A 412 14.64 5.36 5.88
CA ASP A 412 14.13 6.26 4.87
C ASP A 412 13.88 5.60 3.52
N GLY A 413 14.42 4.40 3.35
CA GLY A 413 14.38 3.64 2.11
C GLY A 413 15.36 4.11 1.04
N VAL A 414 16.21 5.10 1.34
CA VAL A 414 17.18 5.74 0.44
C VAL A 414 18.62 5.57 0.94
N ASN A 415 18.90 6.01 2.16
CA ASN A 415 20.20 5.90 2.84
C ASN A 415 20.32 4.54 3.55
N TYR A 416 20.74 3.53 2.79
CA TYR A 416 20.95 2.17 3.30
C TYR A 416 22.25 2.02 4.09
N GLN A 417 22.14 1.44 5.27
CA GLN A 417 23.24 1.03 6.13
C GLN A 417 23.47 -0.48 5.99
N GLU A 418 24.71 -0.87 5.81
CA GLU A 418 25.10 -2.27 5.74
C GLU A 418 24.95 -2.95 7.12
N ILE A 419 24.35 -4.14 7.14
CA ILE A 419 24.25 -5.01 8.32
C ILE A 419 25.44 -5.97 8.37
N GLY A 420 25.85 -6.46 7.20
CA GLY A 420 26.98 -7.37 7.02
C GLY A 420 26.77 -8.31 5.83
N ILE A 421 27.78 -9.15 5.60
CA ILE A 421 27.78 -10.21 4.60
C ILE A 421 27.59 -11.53 5.34
N ASN A 422 26.51 -12.25 5.05
CA ASN A 422 26.34 -13.62 5.53
C ASN A 422 26.67 -14.59 4.41
N TYR A 423 27.74 -15.35 4.61
CA TYR A 423 28.04 -16.56 3.87
C TYR A 423 27.52 -17.73 4.69
N ASP A 424 26.40 -18.32 4.31
CA ASP A 424 26.00 -19.60 4.90
C ASP A 424 25.48 -20.55 3.81
N PRO A 425 26.38 -21.22 3.07
CA PRO A 425 26.00 -22.20 2.07
C PRO A 425 25.55 -23.49 2.75
N TRP A 426 24.35 -23.49 3.35
CA TRP A 426 23.66 -24.75 3.61
C TRP A 426 22.98 -25.17 2.31
N GLU A 427 23.63 -26.06 1.56
CA GLU A 427 23.07 -26.75 0.40
C GLU A 427 21.97 -27.71 0.87
N PHE A 428 20.78 -27.19 1.14
CA PHE A 428 19.59 -28.01 1.38
C PHE A 428 18.68 -27.94 0.14
N THR A 429 18.57 -29.08 -0.55
CA THR A 429 17.46 -29.43 -1.46
C THR A 429 17.02 -28.38 -2.47
N GLY A 430 17.87 -27.96 -3.42
CA GLY A 430 17.37 -27.22 -4.60
C GLY A 430 17.46 -25.69 -4.55
N TYR A 431 17.85 -25.08 -3.41
CA TYR A 431 17.86 -23.62 -3.21
C TYR A 431 19.15 -23.15 -2.52
N VAL A 432 19.65 -21.95 -2.85
CA VAL A 432 20.60 -21.23 -1.98
C VAL A 432 19.79 -20.41 -1.00
N ASN A 433 19.92 -20.71 0.30
CA ASN A 433 19.31 -19.96 1.39
C ASN A 433 20.36 -19.04 2.02
N ALA A 434 20.35 -17.75 1.70
CA ALA A 434 21.14 -16.77 2.43
C ALA A 434 20.29 -16.24 3.59
N ASN A 435 20.59 -16.70 4.80
CA ASN A 435 19.89 -16.25 6.01
C ASN A 435 20.61 -15.04 6.62
N ALA A 436 19.85 -14.02 7.02
CA ALA A 436 20.29 -12.96 7.89
C ALA A 436 19.46 -12.92 9.16
N ALA A 437 20.14 -13.02 10.29
CA ALA A 437 19.62 -12.62 11.59
C ALA A 437 19.80 -11.11 11.72
N ILE A 438 18.74 -10.35 11.44
CA ILE A 438 18.75 -8.89 11.56
C ILE A 438 18.26 -8.53 12.95
N ILE A 439 19.17 -8.03 13.80
CA ILE A 439 18.80 -7.41 15.07
C ILE A 439 18.43 -5.96 14.75
N LEU A 440 17.20 -5.56 15.05
CA LEU A 440 16.73 -4.19 14.86
C LEU A 440 17.02 -3.37 16.12
N PRO A 441 17.89 -2.35 16.08
CA PRO A 441 18.28 -1.61 17.28
C PRO A 441 17.12 -0.93 18.03
N GLY A 442 17.16 -1.00 19.36
CA GLY A 442 16.06 -0.60 20.24
C GLY A 442 15.72 0.87 20.36
N ARG A 443 16.52 1.78 19.78
CA ARG A 443 16.30 3.23 19.90
C ARG A 443 15.38 3.80 18.80
N TYR A 444 14.62 2.94 18.11
CA TYR A 444 13.96 3.27 16.84
C TYR A 444 12.45 3.53 16.92
N PHE A 445 11.99 4.09 18.04
CA PHE A 445 10.59 4.49 18.21
C PHE A 445 10.13 5.62 17.27
N GLU A 446 11.04 6.30 16.58
CA GLU A 446 10.70 7.43 15.70
C GLU A 446 10.25 6.97 14.30
N SER A 447 10.74 5.83 13.81
CA SER A 447 10.38 5.31 12.48
C SER A 447 9.39 4.16 12.61
N LYS A 448 8.13 4.37 12.21
CA LYS A 448 7.08 3.34 12.17
C LYS A 448 7.30 2.27 11.08
N VAL A 449 8.30 2.47 10.23
CA VAL A 449 8.62 1.66 9.05
C VAL A 449 10.13 1.48 8.96
N LEU A 450 10.57 0.29 8.55
CA LEU A 450 11.96 0.02 8.14
C LEU A 450 11.98 -0.63 6.77
N PHE A 451 13.06 -0.38 6.03
CA PHE A 451 13.30 -0.91 4.69
C PHE A 451 14.50 -1.84 4.76
N ILE A 452 14.32 -3.09 4.33
CA ILE A 452 15.37 -4.09 4.21
C ILE A 452 15.71 -4.22 2.73
N ARG A 453 16.99 -4.20 2.40
CA ARG A 453 17.51 -4.45 1.05
C ARG A 453 18.53 -5.55 1.15
N ALA A 454 18.55 -6.41 0.14
CA ALA A 454 19.65 -7.34 -0.02
C ALA A 454 20.15 -7.33 -1.46
N LYS A 455 21.47 -7.30 -1.58
CA LYS A 455 22.17 -7.26 -2.86
C LYS A 455 22.94 -8.56 -3.02
N GLY A 456 22.69 -9.27 -4.11
CA GLY A 456 23.43 -10.47 -4.47
C GLY A 456 24.41 -10.24 -5.59
N ILE A 457 25.56 -10.91 -5.54
CA ILE A 457 26.55 -10.97 -6.62
C ILE A 457 26.84 -12.44 -6.91
N GLY A 458 26.49 -12.88 -8.12
CA GLY A 458 26.77 -14.22 -8.62
C GLY A 458 28.20 -14.36 -9.17
N PRO A 459 28.65 -15.60 -9.44
CA PRO A 459 30.02 -15.90 -9.87
C PRO A 459 30.38 -15.35 -11.25
N ASN A 460 29.37 -15.07 -12.09
CA ASN A 460 29.56 -14.43 -13.39
C ASN A 460 29.46 -12.90 -13.32
N GLY A 461 29.45 -12.31 -12.12
CA GLY A 461 29.23 -10.88 -11.91
C GLY A 461 27.77 -10.44 -12.03
N ALA A 462 26.83 -11.37 -12.26
CA ALA A 462 25.41 -11.06 -12.29
C ALA A 462 24.96 -10.55 -10.91
N THR A 463 24.31 -9.38 -10.86
CA THR A 463 23.85 -8.78 -9.61
C THR A 463 22.34 -8.74 -9.53
N PHE A 464 21.81 -8.82 -8.31
CA PHE A 464 20.41 -8.55 -8.02
C PHE A 464 20.26 -7.64 -6.82
N ASP A 465 19.12 -6.95 -6.75
CA ASP A 465 18.67 -6.19 -5.59
C ASP A 465 17.22 -6.59 -5.28
N ILE A 466 16.96 -6.88 -4.01
CA ILE A 466 15.62 -7.19 -3.51
C ILE A 466 15.32 -6.40 -2.26
N PHE A 467 14.10 -5.87 -2.18
CA PHE A 467 13.65 -4.97 -1.14
C PHE A 467 12.48 -5.57 -0.38
N ARG A 468 12.36 -5.20 0.90
CA ARG A 468 11.23 -5.55 1.75
C ARG A 468 10.96 -4.45 2.76
N VAL A 469 9.69 -4.09 2.90
CA VAL A 469 9.25 -3.17 3.95
C VAL A 469 8.80 -3.98 5.15
N VAL A 470 9.14 -3.52 6.35
CA VAL A 470 8.70 -4.11 7.61
C VAL A 470 8.19 -3.03 8.57
N PHE A 471 7.29 -3.43 9.47
CA PHE A 471 6.64 -2.57 10.46
C PHE A 471 7.03 -3.08 11.84
N PRO A 472 8.19 -2.67 12.39
CA PRO A 472 8.69 -3.24 13.63
C PRO A 472 7.70 -3.02 14.77
N LYS A 473 7.53 -4.04 15.60
CA LYS A 473 6.73 -3.95 16.82
C LYS A 473 7.62 -4.13 18.04
N LEU A 474 7.16 -3.58 19.16
CA LEU A 474 7.73 -3.90 20.45
C LEU A 474 7.30 -5.31 20.80
N CYS A 475 8.24 -6.25 20.70
CA CYS A 475 8.06 -7.55 21.30
C CYS A 475 8.48 -7.43 22.75
N SER A 476 7.58 -7.84 23.65
CA SER A 476 7.97 -7.94 25.04
C SER A 476 9.07 -8.99 25.10
N PRO A 477 10.28 -8.65 25.58
CA PRO A 477 11.17 -9.70 25.99
C PRO A 477 10.48 -10.44 27.13
N ASP A 478 10.66 -11.73 27.19
CA ASP A 478 9.98 -12.69 28.07
C ASP A 478 10.36 -12.49 29.56
N TRP A 479 10.13 -11.31 30.11
CA TRP A 479 10.29 -10.97 31.52
C TRP A 479 8.92 -10.99 32.20
N ARG A 480 8.16 -12.08 32.00
CA ARG A 480 6.85 -12.36 32.61
C ARG A 480 5.77 -11.42 32.04
N GLN A 481 4.58 -11.89 31.69
CA GLN A 481 3.44 -12.00 32.61
C GLN A 481 3.43 -11.02 33.80
N SER A 482 3.97 -9.80 33.69
CA SER A 482 3.48 -8.69 34.49
C SER A 482 2.23 -8.16 33.81
N ASN A 483 1.13 -8.90 33.97
CA ASN A 483 -0.25 -8.47 33.80
C ASN A 483 -0.44 -7.17 32.98
N ASP A 484 -0.58 -7.27 31.66
CA ASP A 484 -1.31 -6.23 30.90
C ASP A 484 -2.77 -6.08 31.42
N ASN A 485 -3.24 -7.05 32.21
CA ASN A 485 -4.44 -6.91 33.04
C ASN A 485 -4.32 -5.84 34.14
N THR A 486 -3.13 -5.38 34.55
CA THR A 486 -3.03 -4.32 35.59
C THR A 486 -3.18 -2.90 35.05
N PHE A 487 -3.13 -2.68 33.72
CA PHE A 487 -3.48 -1.39 33.14
C PHE A 487 -4.97 -1.27 32.84
N LYS A 488 -5.60 -2.38 32.38
CA LYS A 488 -7.06 -2.43 32.20
C LYS A 488 -7.81 -2.31 33.52
N ASP A 489 -7.22 -2.77 34.62
CA ASP A 489 -7.92 -2.81 35.92
C ASP A 489 -7.67 -1.57 36.81
N ASN A 490 -6.68 -0.69 36.51
CA ASN A 490 -6.58 0.63 37.16
C ASN A 490 -5.64 1.64 36.43
N PRO A 491 -6.08 2.29 35.33
CA PRO A 491 -5.26 3.25 34.57
C PRO A 491 -5.12 4.62 35.25
N GLU A 492 -5.66 4.81 36.45
CA GLU A 492 -5.83 6.13 37.03
C GLU A 492 -4.61 6.61 37.84
N VAL A 493 -4.04 7.74 37.42
CA VAL A 493 -3.24 8.59 38.32
C VAL A 493 -4.18 9.12 39.40
N LEU A 494 -3.96 8.71 40.65
CA LEU A 494 -4.76 9.16 41.79
C LEU A 494 -4.07 10.34 42.47
N LEU A 495 -4.85 11.38 42.74
CA LEU A 495 -4.43 12.60 43.43
C LEU A 495 -5.19 12.68 44.75
N PHE A 496 -4.48 12.71 45.88
CA PHE A 496 -5.13 12.85 47.18
C PHE A 496 -4.21 13.56 48.19
N PRO A 497 -4.75 14.34 49.14
CA PRO A 497 -6.12 14.84 49.12
C PRO A 497 -6.31 15.86 47.99
N ASN A 498 -7.50 15.89 47.40
CA ASN A 498 -7.91 16.93 46.45
C ASN A 498 -9.37 17.30 46.77
N PRO A 499 -9.66 18.46 47.38
CA PRO A 499 -8.78 19.62 47.53
C PRO A 499 -7.57 19.42 48.46
N VAL A 500 -6.46 20.10 48.15
CA VAL A 500 -5.18 20.01 48.86
C VAL A 500 -4.95 21.23 49.75
N LYS A 501 -4.37 21.01 50.94
CA LYS A 501 -3.82 22.05 51.84
C LYS A 501 -2.32 21.85 51.98
N GLY A 502 -1.55 22.41 51.05
CA GLY A 502 -0.09 22.35 51.05
C GLY A 502 0.53 21.08 50.48
N GLN A 503 0.01 19.88 50.74
CA GLN A 503 0.66 18.62 50.31
C GLN A 503 -0.26 17.72 49.48
N LEU A 504 0.16 17.40 48.27
CA LEU A 504 -0.55 16.51 47.36
C LEU A 504 0.22 15.20 47.19
N PHE A 505 -0.44 14.07 47.33
CA PHE A 505 0.10 12.76 46.99
C PHE A 505 -0.37 12.34 45.61
N ILE A 506 0.58 11.99 44.75
CA ILE A 506 0.33 11.38 43.45
C ILE A 506 0.66 9.90 43.52
N LYS A 507 -0.35 9.04 43.31
CA LYS A 507 -0.14 7.61 43.12
C LYS A 507 -0.09 7.30 41.63
N LEU A 508 1.03 6.74 41.18
CA LEU A 508 1.25 6.42 39.78
C LEU A 508 0.87 4.97 39.48
N PRO A 509 0.36 4.68 38.26
CA PRO A 509 0.21 3.31 37.81
C PRO A 509 1.57 2.62 37.77
N THR A 510 1.59 1.31 38.00
CA THR A 510 2.80 0.48 38.03
C THR A 510 3.36 0.27 36.61
N ILE A 511 3.82 1.35 35.96
CA ILE A 511 4.44 1.30 34.64
C ILE A 511 5.96 1.28 34.80
N GLY A 512 6.66 0.48 34.00
CA GLY A 512 8.12 0.37 33.98
C GLY A 512 8.89 1.60 33.47
N SER A 513 8.26 2.78 33.40
CA SER A 513 8.83 3.99 32.80
C SER A 513 8.82 5.17 33.78
N PRO A 514 9.87 6.02 33.82
CA PRO A 514 9.84 7.25 34.61
C PRO A 514 8.81 8.24 34.05
N PHE A 515 8.24 9.05 34.93
CA PHE A 515 7.23 10.03 34.59
C PHE A 515 7.76 11.45 34.79
N LYS A 516 7.41 12.34 33.87
CA LYS A 516 7.53 13.79 34.02
C LYS A 516 6.18 14.35 34.42
N HIS A 517 6.14 15.10 35.51
CA HIS A 517 4.95 15.79 35.98
C HIS A 517 5.09 17.28 35.79
N VAL A 518 4.04 17.93 35.30
CA VAL A 518 3.97 19.36 35.03
C VAL A 518 2.70 19.90 35.66
N ILE A 519 2.82 20.77 36.66
CA ILE A 519 1.68 21.49 37.23
C ILE A 519 1.52 22.80 36.47
N LYS A 520 0.32 23.07 35.97
CA LYS A 520 -0.06 24.25 35.19
C LYS A 520 -1.16 25.06 35.86
N ASP A 521 -1.15 26.37 35.67
CA ASP A 521 -2.27 27.23 36.03
C ASP A 521 -3.43 27.14 35.02
N GLN A 522 -4.50 27.91 35.25
CA GLN A 522 -5.69 27.95 34.37
C GLN A 522 -5.39 28.52 32.97
N MET A 523 -4.26 29.21 32.79
CA MET A 523 -3.81 29.73 31.50
C MET A 523 -2.86 28.76 30.77
N GLY A 524 -2.62 27.57 31.34
CA GLY A 524 -1.71 26.56 30.78
C GLY A 524 -0.23 26.83 31.04
N ARG A 525 0.13 27.83 31.86
CA ARG A 525 1.52 28.15 32.19
C ARG A 525 2.04 27.16 33.21
N ALA A 526 3.22 26.57 32.95
CA ALA A 526 3.86 25.64 33.87
C ALA A 526 4.36 26.37 35.14
N ILE A 527 3.88 25.95 36.29
CA ILE A 527 4.23 26.49 37.61
C ILE A 527 5.29 25.63 38.30
N GLN A 528 5.23 24.30 38.12
CA GLN A 528 6.18 23.37 38.73
C GLN A 528 6.39 22.15 37.84
N ASN A 529 7.64 21.63 37.82
CA ASN A 529 8.01 20.42 37.09
C ASN A 529 8.79 19.48 38.01
N PHE A 530 8.51 18.18 37.95
CA PHE A 530 9.29 17.17 38.68
C PHE A 530 9.23 15.81 38.00
N TYR A 531 10.15 14.92 38.38
CA TYR A 531 10.27 13.57 37.81
C TYR A 531 10.08 12.50 38.88
N SER A 532 9.48 11.38 38.50
CA SER A 532 9.31 10.20 39.36
C SER A 532 10.07 9.02 38.75
N ARG A 533 10.94 8.37 39.55
CA ARG A 533 11.76 7.21 39.12
C ARG A 533 11.22 5.92 39.74
N LYS A 534 11.43 4.80 39.04
CA LYS A 534 10.93 3.45 39.36
C LYS A 534 11.37 2.88 40.71
N ASN A 535 12.46 3.38 41.30
CA ASN A 535 13.13 2.72 42.42
C ASN A 535 12.64 3.17 43.80
N GLU A 536 11.62 4.04 43.86
CA GLU A 536 10.97 4.39 45.10
C GLU A 536 9.96 3.26 45.39
N GLU A 537 10.23 2.43 46.41
CA GLU A 537 9.39 1.29 46.84
C GLU A 537 7.95 1.68 47.22
N ASN A 538 7.61 2.97 47.13
CA ASN A 538 6.28 3.51 47.27
C ASN A 538 5.86 4.19 45.95
N LEU A 539 4.85 3.63 45.27
CA LEU A 539 4.17 4.22 44.08
C LEU A 539 3.47 5.57 44.37
N VAL A 540 3.69 6.15 45.55
CA VAL A 540 3.07 7.37 46.05
C VAL A 540 4.17 8.40 46.25
N LYS A 541 4.13 9.46 45.45
CA LYS A 541 5.04 10.60 45.58
C LYS A 541 4.32 11.77 46.24
N GLN A 542 4.97 12.38 47.22
CA GLN A 542 4.49 13.61 47.83
C GLN A 542 4.99 14.82 47.05
N ILE A 543 4.10 15.78 46.83
CA ILE A 543 4.36 17.04 46.14
C ILE A 543 4.02 18.16 47.11
N ASP A 544 4.97 19.06 47.31
CA ASP A 544 4.77 20.28 48.08
C ASP A 544 4.17 21.37 47.19
N LEU A 545 3.02 21.89 47.62
CA LEU A 545 2.19 22.89 46.97
C LEU A 545 1.88 24.06 47.93
N THR A 546 2.61 24.22 49.04
CA THR A 546 2.38 25.31 50.00
C THR A 546 2.50 26.70 49.39
N ASP A 547 3.30 26.84 48.34
CA ASP A 547 3.55 28.12 47.66
C ASP A 547 2.48 28.45 46.60
N LEU A 548 1.54 27.54 46.33
CA LEU A 548 0.45 27.80 45.40
C LEU A 548 -0.69 28.57 46.08
N THR A 549 -1.13 29.65 45.46
CA THR A 549 -2.33 30.39 45.88
C THR A 549 -3.59 29.50 45.81
N SER A 550 -4.60 29.81 46.62
CA SER A 550 -5.91 29.13 46.55
C SER A 550 -6.51 29.24 45.15
N GLY A 551 -6.91 28.13 44.54
CA GLY A 551 -7.32 28.10 43.13
C GLY A 551 -7.43 26.70 42.53
N VAL A 552 -7.57 26.66 41.19
CA VAL A 552 -7.59 25.42 40.40
C VAL A 552 -6.37 25.37 39.50
N TYR A 553 -5.68 24.25 39.53
CA TYR A 553 -4.49 23.94 38.74
C TYR A 553 -4.70 22.62 37.98
N PHE A 554 -3.83 22.33 37.03
CA PHE A 554 -3.80 21.07 36.31
C PHE A 554 -2.46 20.38 36.55
N ILE A 555 -2.46 19.06 36.71
CA ILE A 555 -1.23 18.27 36.67
C ILE A 555 -1.28 17.35 35.45
N GLU A 556 -0.28 17.52 34.59
CA GLU A 556 -0.03 16.63 33.47
C GLU A 556 1.10 15.68 33.81
N THR A 557 0.86 14.40 33.61
CA THR A 557 1.82 13.32 33.81
C THR A 557 2.14 12.69 32.48
N HIS A 558 3.39 12.84 32.04
CA HIS A 558 3.91 12.35 30.77
C HIS A 558 4.83 11.17 31.04
N SER A 559 4.53 10.00 30.47
CA SER A 559 5.47 8.87 30.47
C SER A 559 6.45 9.01 29.30
N LEU A 560 7.63 8.37 29.40
CA LEU A 560 8.54 8.28 28.23
C LEU A 560 7.96 7.45 27.08
N LEU A 561 6.85 6.75 27.30
CA LEU A 561 6.14 5.98 26.28
C LEU A 561 5.09 6.83 25.53
N GLY A 562 5.08 8.15 25.72
CA GLY A 562 4.16 9.07 25.05
C GLY A 562 2.75 9.11 25.62
N ILE A 563 2.51 8.46 26.77
CA ILE A 563 1.22 8.52 27.46
C ILE A 563 1.17 9.82 28.26
N SER A 564 0.13 10.62 28.03
CA SER A 564 -0.14 11.85 28.79
C SER A 564 -1.48 11.73 29.51
N ILE A 565 -1.47 11.99 30.82
CA ILE A 565 -2.66 12.01 31.67
C ILE A 565 -2.76 13.38 32.33
N SER A 566 -3.93 14.02 32.25
CA SER A 566 -4.20 15.31 32.89
C SER A 566 -5.31 15.18 33.95
N LYS A 567 -5.09 15.78 35.12
CA LYS A 567 -6.06 15.83 36.23
C LYS A 567 -6.06 17.24 36.85
N PHE A 568 -7.19 17.67 37.42
CA PHE A 568 -7.25 18.97 38.11
C PHE A 568 -6.83 18.84 39.58
N ILE A 569 -6.24 19.89 40.14
CA ILE A 569 -5.88 20.06 41.55
C ILE A 569 -6.61 21.30 42.05
N LYS A 570 -7.32 21.20 43.18
CA LYS A 570 -7.90 22.36 43.87
C LYS A 570 -7.11 22.64 45.14
N THR A 571 -6.45 23.79 45.22
CA THR A 571 -5.76 24.26 46.42
C THR A 571 -6.74 25.09 47.26
N ASN A 572 -6.74 24.88 48.58
CA ASN A 572 -7.60 25.62 49.51
C ASN A 572 -6.84 26.72 50.23
#